data_AF-A0A966HM17-F1
#
_entry.id   AF-A0A966HM17-F1
#
_cell.length_a   1.000
_cell.length_b   1.000
_cell.length_c   1.000
_cell.angle_alpha   90.00
_cell.angle_beta   90.00
_cell.angle_gamma   90.00
#
_symmetry.space_group_name_H-M   'P 1'
#
loop_
_entity.id
_entity.type
_entity.pdbx_description
1 polymer ?
#
loop_
_entity_poly.entity_id
_entity_poly.type
_entity_poly.pdbx_seq_one_letter_code
_entity_poly.pdbx_strand_id
1 'polypeptide(L)'
;FKLSSNKLFDEFDEAKKLGFDTKPIILGPLTFLSLGKTTDESFKSIDLLDNLLPVYAEILSGLNKKGAEWIQIDEPILVKNQNANFTKLIKKTLNQLKKFAGSSKIILTTYFEKLDPEIEKEILESDVDGIHFDLIRGKISNINSLKNTNKTISIGIIDGRNIWKSDVNKKIELVTEYSKNIKNLWISSSCPLLHTPYDLSLETKVPEKIRKWLSFSKQKLIELNHIKISLNKGNNEIKKYLDENKKDITSRETSELIHDDKVKQRTKNITTQILNRKSNFVKRSEIQTKVFKLPLYPTTTIGSFPQTSDVRNARAKFKKNELSLKQYEDFLKTKTIDAIKKQEQIDIDVIVHGEFERNDMVEYFGEQLKGFTFTSSGWVQSYGSRCVKPPIIFGDVSRPESMTVQWSKFAQDQTKKIVKGMLTGPITILQWSFVRDDQPRKDTALQIAFAIRDEVEDLENNGIKMIQI
;
A
#
# COMPACT_ATOMS: atom_id res chain seq x y z
N PHE A 1 3.93 5.04 32.76
CA PHE A 1 4.76 4.32 31.77
C PHE A 1 6.19 4.22 32.28
N LYS A 2 7.02 3.29 31.78
CA LYS A 2 8.47 3.22 32.08
C LYS A 2 9.26 2.73 30.86
N LEU A 3 10.52 3.14 30.74
CA LEU A 3 11.43 2.62 29.73
C LEU A 3 11.76 1.14 30.01
N SER A 4 11.62 0.28 29.01
CA SER A 4 11.79 -1.18 29.19
C SER A 4 12.67 -1.85 28.13
N SER A 5 13.24 -1.10 27.20
CA SER A 5 14.09 -1.62 26.12
C SER A 5 15.21 -0.66 25.80
N ASN A 6 16.41 -1.19 25.61
CA ASN A 6 17.59 -0.42 25.19
C ASN A 6 17.84 -0.46 23.67
N LYS A 7 17.02 -1.20 22.91
CA LYS A 7 17.21 -1.46 21.47
C LYS A 7 17.58 -0.19 20.68
N LEU A 8 16.82 0.89 20.88
CA LEU A 8 17.03 2.17 20.19
C LEU A 8 18.43 2.74 20.42
N PHE A 9 18.93 2.66 21.66
CA PHE A 9 20.26 3.16 22.00
C PHE A 9 21.36 2.22 21.53
N ASP A 10 21.14 0.91 21.65
CA ASP A 10 22.10 -0.12 21.23
C ASP A 10 22.32 -0.05 19.71
N GLU A 11 21.25 0.11 18.93
CA GLU A 11 21.33 0.27 17.46
C GLU A 11 22.02 1.58 17.05
N PHE A 12 21.78 2.67 17.77
CA PHE A 12 22.47 3.94 17.53
C PHE A 12 23.98 3.81 17.79
N ASP A 13 24.36 3.19 18.92
CA ASP A 13 25.76 2.97 19.27
C ASP A 13 26.44 2.00 18.29
N GLU A 14 25.75 0.95 17.84
CA GLU A 14 26.24 0.01 16.85
C GLU A 14 26.58 0.73 15.53
N ALA A 15 25.64 1.52 15.00
CA ALA A 15 25.85 2.29 13.78
C ALA A 15 27.01 3.29 13.93
N LYS A 16 27.09 3.98 15.07
CA LYS A 16 28.15 4.94 15.37
C LYS A 16 29.53 4.27 15.44
N LYS A 17 29.63 3.09 16.04
CA LYS A 17 30.89 2.29 16.07
C LYS A 17 31.37 1.90 14.67
N LEU A 18 30.44 1.71 13.73
CA LEU A 18 30.75 1.44 12.32
C LEU A 18 31.03 2.72 11.51
N GLY A 19 31.04 3.89 12.14
CA GLY A 19 31.31 5.18 11.49
C GLY A 19 30.09 5.80 10.80
N PHE A 20 28.87 5.29 11.06
CA PHE A 20 27.65 5.88 10.54
C PHE A 20 27.01 6.81 11.57
N ASP A 21 26.94 8.10 11.26
CA ASP A 21 26.13 9.04 12.02
C ASP A 21 24.67 8.91 11.60
N THR A 22 23.87 8.30 12.46
CA THR A 22 22.48 7.98 12.17
C THR A 22 21.53 8.94 12.86
N LYS A 23 20.36 9.14 12.27
CA LYS A 23 19.24 9.87 12.88
C LYS A 23 18.28 8.84 13.49
N PRO A 24 18.23 8.66 14.83
CA PRO A 24 17.26 7.76 15.46
C PRO A 24 15.84 8.18 15.12
N ILE A 25 14.97 7.21 14.90
CA ILE A 25 13.56 7.42 14.56
C ILE A 25 12.71 6.79 15.66
N ILE A 26 11.82 7.58 16.26
CA ILE A 26 10.83 7.10 17.23
C ILE A 26 9.43 7.58 16.83
N LEU A 27 8.42 6.76 17.12
CA LEU A 27 7.03 7.19 17.01
C LEU A 27 6.76 8.23 18.10
N GLY A 28 6.13 9.34 17.75
CA GLY A 28 5.81 10.42 18.68
C GLY A 28 4.67 10.06 19.64
N PRO A 29 4.63 10.73 20.82
CA PRO A 29 3.69 10.39 21.88
C PRO A 29 2.22 10.63 21.49
N LEU A 30 1.93 11.61 20.63
CA LEU A 30 0.56 11.89 20.21
C LEU A 30 0.04 10.75 19.33
N THR A 31 0.86 10.28 18.39
CA THR A 31 0.53 9.14 17.52
C THR A 31 0.48 7.85 18.32
N PHE A 32 1.47 7.60 19.18
CA PHE A 32 1.50 6.39 20.00
C PHE A 32 0.22 6.21 20.82
N LEU A 33 -0.22 7.26 21.53
CA LEU A 33 -1.45 7.19 22.33
C LEU A 33 -2.71 7.17 21.46
N SER A 34 -2.76 7.96 20.39
CA SER A 34 -3.95 8.03 19.52
C SER A 34 -4.20 6.76 18.71
N LEU A 35 -3.15 5.99 18.42
CA LEU A 35 -3.25 4.66 17.81
C LEU A 35 -3.40 3.54 18.85
N GLY A 36 -3.24 3.86 20.14
CA GLY A 36 -3.54 2.97 21.24
C GLY A 36 -5.04 2.80 21.48
N LYS A 37 -5.41 1.79 22.26
CA LYS A 37 -6.80 1.51 22.64
C LYS A 37 -6.92 1.32 24.15
N THR A 38 -8.07 1.68 24.69
CA THR A 38 -8.47 1.39 26.07
C THR A 38 -9.75 0.57 26.07
N THR A 39 -9.91 -0.28 27.09
CA THR A 39 -11.18 -0.98 27.38
C THR A 39 -11.99 -0.25 28.44
N ASP A 40 -11.37 0.72 29.11
CA ASP A 40 -11.99 1.59 30.09
C ASP A 40 -12.57 2.81 29.36
N GLU A 41 -13.89 2.97 29.43
CA GLU A 41 -14.62 4.05 28.79
C GLU A 41 -14.49 5.39 29.54
N SER A 42 -13.91 5.40 30.75
CA SER A 42 -13.78 6.60 31.58
C SER A 42 -12.74 7.60 31.10
N PHE A 43 -11.82 7.18 30.22
CA PHE A 43 -10.80 8.04 29.63
C PHE A 43 -10.48 7.64 28.19
N LYS A 44 -9.83 8.52 27.44
CA LYS A 44 -9.26 8.22 26.11
C LYS A 44 -7.76 8.01 26.25
N SER A 45 -7.17 7.14 25.43
CA SER A 45 -5.72 6.86 25.45
C SER A 45 -4.85 8.13 25.47
N ILE A 46 -5.27 9.20 24.76
CA ILE A 46 -4.56 10.48 24.71
C ILE A 46 -4.50 11.21 26.06
N ASP A 47 -5.42 10.95 26.98
CA ASP A 47 -5.44 11.55 28.32
C ASP A 47 -4.25 11.08 29.19
N LEU A 48 -3.57 10.00 28.78
CA LEU A 48 -2.37 9.48 29.43
C LEU A 48 -1.07 10.18 28.98
N LEU A 49 -1.17 11.26 28.18
CA LEU A 49 -0.02 11.97 27.62
C LEU A 49 0.95 12.46 28.71
N ASP A 50 0.43 13.10 29.75
CA ASP A 50 1.26 13.62 30.85
C ASP A 50 1.99 12.49 31.61
N ASN A 51 1.42 11.28 31.68
CA ASN A 51 2.06 10.10 32.26
C ASN A 51 3.10 9.47 31.33
N LEU A 52 3.00 9.67 30.01
CA LEU A 52 3.89 9.11 29.00
C LEU A 52 5.12 9.97 28.76
N LEU A 53 4.96 11.30 28.80
CA LEU A 53 6.03 12.26 28.52
C LEU A 53 7.32 12.09 29.34
N PRO A 54 7.30 11.70 30.63
CA PRO A 54 8.52 11.40 31.38
C PRO A 54 9.38 10.32 30.73
N VAL A 55 8.78 9.31 30.10
CA VAL A 55 9.53 8.26 29.39
C VAL A 55 10.16 8.79 28.11
N TYR A 56 9.46 9.67 27.38
CA TYR A 56 10.07 10.35 26.23
C TYR A 56 11.22 11.28 26.67
N ALA A 57 11.13 11.87 27.87
CA ALA A 57 12.23 12.65 28.42
C ALA A 57 13.48 11.79 28.65
N GLU A 58 13.33 10.61 29.25
CA GLU A 58 14.41 9.64 29.42
C GLU A 58 15.02 9.22 28.07
N ILE A 59 14.17 8.94 27.07
CA ILE A 59 14.63 8.52 25.73
C ILE A 59 15.44 9.63 25.05
N LEU A 60 14.88 10.84 24.96
CA LEU A 60 15.49 11.95 24.24
C LEU A 60 16.78 12.43 24.91
N SER A 61 16.79 12.54 26.24
CA SER A 61 18.01 12.86 26.99
C SER A 61 19.06 11.76 26.89
N GLY A 62 18.65 10.48 26.83
CA GLY A 62 19.56 9.35 26.61
C GLY A 62 20.25 9.39 25.24
N LEU A 63 19.48 9.66 24.18
CA LEU A 63 20.02 9.83 22.83
C LEU A 63 20.94 11.06 22.73
N ASN A 64 20.58 12.16 23.37
CA ASN A 64 21.42 13.35 23.46
C ASN A 64 22.78 13.03 24.10
N LYS A 65 22.79 12.33 25.25
CA LYS A 65 24.03 11.92 25.94
C LYS A 65 24.91 11.01 25.09
N LYS A 66 24.32 10.19 24.21
CA LYS A 66 25.05 9.35 23.25
C LYS A 66 25.56 10.13 22.03
N GLY A 67 25.15 11.40 21.91
CA GLY A 67 25.60 12.32 20.88
C GLY A 67 24.83 12.20 19.57
N ALA A 68 23.54 11.86 19.62
CA ALA A 68 22.67 11.97 18.46
C ALA A 68 22.47 13.45 18.09
N GLU A 69 22.89 13.89 16.89
CA GLU A 69 22.68 15.27 16.45
C GLU A 69 21.21 15.54 16.15
N TRP A 70 20.58 14.66 15.36
CA TRP A 70 19.18 14.74 14.97
C TRP A 70 18.41 13.54 15.49
N ILE A 71 17.20 13.80 16.01
CA ILE A 71 16.23 12.77 16.39
C ILE A 71 14.96 13.03 15.58
N GLN A 72 14.48 12.01 14.89
CA GLN A 72 13.21 12.06 14.17
C GLN A 72 12.07 11.58 15.06
N ILE A 73 11.02 12.38 15.14
CA ILE A 73 9.78 12.04 15.84
C ILE A 73 8.67 11.93 14.80
N ASP A 74 8.21 10.71 14.55
CA ASP A 74 7.14 10.42 13.62
C ASP A 74 5.78 10.71 14.27
N GLU A 75 5.08 11.72 13.76
CA GLU A 75 3.71 12.04 14.16
C GLU A 75 2.73 11.96 12.98
N PRO A 76 2.57 10.80 12.32
CA PRO A 76 1.65 10.66 11.19
C PRO A 76 0.18 10.78 11.60
N ILE A 77 -0.17 10.74 12.88
CA ILE A 77 -1.54 11.02 13.33
C ILE A 77 -2.02 12.42 12.91
N LEU A 78 -1.08 13.36 12.74
CA LEU A 78 -1.35 14.76 12.42
C LEU A 78 -1.99 14.97 11.05
N VAL A 79 -1.94 13.97 10.15
CA VAL A 79 -2.60 14.07 8.83
C VAL A 79 -4.07 13.62 8.87
N LYS A 80 -4.55 13.07 9.99
CA LYS A 80 -5.97 12.74 10.18
C LYS A 80 -6.75 13.96 10.66
N ASN A 81 -8.07 13.96 10.46
CA ASN A 81 -8.95 14.97 11.05
C ASN A 81 -8.84 14.92 12.58
N GLN A 82 -8.35 16.02 13.17
CA GLN A 82 -8.23 16.20 14.60
C GLN A 82 -9.30 17.14 15.13
N ASN A 83 -9.69 16.97 16.39
CA ASN A 83 -10.57 17.93 17.05
C ASN A 83 -9.76 19.07 17.68
N ALA A 84 -10.43 20.17 18.01
CA ALA A 84 -9.80 21.37 18.57
C ALA A 84 -9.04 21.11 19.88
N ASN A 85 -9.48 20.14 20.70
CA ASN A 85 -8.77 19.78 21.94
C ASN A 85 -7.43 19.11 21.64
N PHE A 86 -7.38 18.22 20.65
CA PHE A 86 -6.14 17.60 20.19
C PHE A 86 -5.19 18.62 19.58
N THR A 87 -5.68 19.54 18.74
CA THR A 87 -4.85 20.58 18.10
C THR A 87 -4.08 21.41 19.14
N LYS A 88 -4.71 21.76 20.27
CA LYS A 88 -4.07 22.48 21.38
C LYS A 88 -2.93 21.72 22.06
N LEU A 89 -2.90 20.39 21.95
CA LEU A 89 -1.83 19.57 22.53
C LEU A 89 -0.57 19.58 21.68
N ILE A 90 -0.67 19.82 20.37
CA ILE A 90 0.42 19.63 19.40
C ILE A 90 1.64 20.48 19.78
N LYS A 91 1.50 21.81 19.73
CA LYS A 91 2.62 22.72 20.01
C LYS A 91 3.17 22.55 21.42
N LYS A 92 2.31 22.41 22.43
CA LYS A 92 2.72 22.16 23.83
C LYS A 92 3.61 20.92 23.93
N THR A 93 3.18 19.81 23.33
CA THR A 93 3.90 18.53 23.36
C THR A 93 5.23 18.62 22.63
N LEU A 94 5.23 19.19 21.42
CA LEU A 94 6.44 19.36 20.63
C LEU A 94 7.49 20.23 21.34
N ASN A 95 7.06 21.31 22.00
CA ASN A 95 7.96 22.17 22.76
C ASN A 95 8.53 21.45 24.00
N GLN A 96 7.75 20.59 24.65
CA GLN A 96 8.24 19.74 25.75
C GLN A 96 9.27 18.73 25.25
N LEU A 97 8.99 18.03 24.14
CA LEU A 97 9.93 17.09 23.53
C LEU A 97 11.24 17.80 23.16
N LYS A 98 11.18 19.01 22.59
CA LYS A 98 12.37 19.80 22.28
C LYS A 98 13.21 20.11 23.52
N LYS A 99 12.57 20.49 24.63
CA LYS A 99 13.28 20.71 25.91
C LYS A 99 14.00 19.45 26.38
N PHE A 100 13.37 18.28 26.26
CA PHE A 100 13.97 17.01 26.66
C PHE A 100 15.15 16.56 25.79
N ALA A 101 15.16 16.95 24.52
CA ALA A 101 16.25 16.64 23.59
C ALA A 101 17.53 17.44 23.87
N GLY A 102 17.50 18.46 24.71
CA GLY A 102 18.67 19.26 25.06
C GLY A 102 19.31 19.90 23.83
N SER A 103 20.59 19.61 23.59
CA SER A 103 21.32 20.11 22.41
C SER A 103 20.98 19.34 21.12
N SER A 104 20.34 18.18 21.20
CA SER A 104 19.91 17.44 20.02
C SER A 104 18.78 18.16 19.32
N LYS A 105 18.78 18.09 17.99
CA LYS A 105 17.77 18.67 17.12
C LYS A 105 16.63 17.68 16.92
N ILE A 106 15.40 18.17 16.90
CA ILE A 106 14.21 17.38 16.58
C ILE A 106 13.75 17.72 15.18
N ILE A 107 13.54 16.69 14.36
CA ILE A 107 12.74 16.79 13.15
C ILE A 107 11.40 16.08 13.36
N LEU A 108 10.31 16.85 13.33
CA LEU A 108 8.96 16.32 13.33
C LEU A 108 8.62 15.78 11.95
N THR A 109 8.15 14.55 11.85
CA THR A 109 7.86 13.92 10.56
C THR A 109 6.40 13.52 10.42
N THR A 110 5.77 13.98 9.33
CA THR A 110 4.40 13.64 8.96
C THR A 110 4.38 13.05 7.55
N TYR A 111 3.48 12.10 7.28
CA TYR A 111 3.42 11.45 5.97
C TYR A 111 2.06 10.81 5.68
N PHE A 112 1.89 10.38 4.43
CA PHE A 112 0.73 9.67 3.85
C PHE A 112 -0.42 10.53 3.32
N GLU A 113 -0.54 11.79 3.75
CA GLU A 113 -1.59 12.73 3.34
C GLU A 113 -1.14 14.18 3.60
N LYS A 114 -1.87 15.17 3.05
CA LYS A 114 -1.67 16.59 3.41
C LYS A 114 -2.01 16.86 4.87
N LEU A 115 -1.37 17.87 5.45
CA LEU A 115 -1.75 18.41 6.76
C LEU A 115 -2.95 19.36 6.62
N ASP A 116 -3.74 19.43 7.69
CA ASP A 116 -4.69 20.52 7.87
C ASP A 116 -3.92 21.84 8.12
N PRO A 117 -4.34 22.98 7.53
CA PRO A 117 -3.66 24.26 7.71
C PRO A 117 -3.50 24.71 9.18
N GLU A 118 -4.46 24.38 10.05
CA GLU A 118 -4.35 24.71 11.49
C GLU A 118 -3.28 23.86 12.17
N ILE A 119 -3.19 22.58 11.81
CA ILE A 119 -2.13 21.69 12.30
C ILE A 119 -0.77 22.14 11.76
N GLU A 120 -0.68 22.48 10.47
CA GLU A 120 0.53 23.00 9.84
C GLU A 120 1.04 24.26 10.57
N LYS A 121 0.13 25.15 10.99
CA LYS A 121 0.46 26.32 11.80
C LYS A 121 1.04 25.94 13.17
N GLU A 122 0.38 25.05 13.91
CA GLU A 122 0.84 24.64 15.25
C GLU A 122 2.25 24.01 15.22
N ILE A 123 2.55 23.19 14.21
CA ILE A 123 3.88 22.59 14.08
C ILE A 123 4.95 23.62 13.68
N LEU A 124 4.61 24.57 12.80
CA LEU A 124 5.53 25.63 12.36
C LEU A 124 5.86 26.60 13.50
N GLU A 125 4.92 26.85 14.40
CA GLU A 125 5.13 27.72 15.56
C GLU A 125 5.76 27.01 16.77
N SER A 126 5.92 25.68 16.73
CA SER A 126 6.56 24.91 17.81
C SER A 126 8.07 25.16 17.88
N ASP A 127 8.75 24.64 18.91
CA ASP A 127 10.18 24.84 19.14
C ASP A 127 11.07 23.81 18.40
N VAL A 128 10.48 22.86 17.67
CA VAL A 128 11.26 21.82 16.96
C VAL A 128 12.17 22.42 15.89
N ASP A 129 13.32 21.80 15.65
CA ASP A 129 14.35 22.34 14.77
C ASP A 129 14.05 22.09 13.29
N GLY A 130 13.23 21.08 12.98
CA GLY A 130 12.84 20.79 11.61
C GLY A 130 11.49 20.10 11.49
N ILE A 131 10.92 20.15 10.29
CA ILE A 131 9.62 19.57 9.93
C ILE A 131 9.75 18.86 8.58
N HIS A 132 9.23 17.64 8.48
CA HIS A 132 9.11 16.90 7.23
C HIS A 132 7.67 16.88 6.72
N PHE A 133 7.52 17.19 5.42
CA PHE A 133 6.27 17.16 4.67
C PHE A 133 6.33 16.12 3.54
N ASP A 134 5.31 15.27 3.43
CA ASP A 134 5.09 14.39 2.28
C ASP A 134 4.54 15.19 1.09
N LEU A 135 5.37 15.44 0.07
CA LEU A 135 4.97 16.14 -1.16
C LEU A 135 4.54 15.19 -2.29
N ILE A 136 4.48 13.88 -2.03
CA ILE A 136 3.89 12.92 -2.96
C ILE A 136 2.37 12.88 -2.78
N ARG A 137 1.91 12.98 -1.53
CA ARG A 137 0.49 12.88 -1.18
C ARG A 137 -0.09 14.20 -0.72
N GLY A 138 0.74 15.04 -0.10
CA GLY A 138 0.36 16.35 0.36
C GLY A 138 1.01 17.47 -0.43
N LYS A 139 0.84 18.67 0.12
CA LYS A 139 1.52 19.90 -0.27
C LYS A 139 1.65 20.78 0.96
N ILE A 140 2.62 21.68 0.95
CA ILE A 140 2.71 22.74 1.96
C ILE A 140 1.60 23.76 1.67
N SER A 141 0.80 24.13 2.66
CA SER A 141 -0.39 24.97 2.48
C SER A 141 -0.02 26.38 2.03
N ASN A 142 1.03 26.96 2.63
CA ASN A 142 1.54 28.28 2.26
C ASN A 142 3.07 28.32 2.28
N ILE A 143 3.69 28.09 1.13
CA ILE A 143 5.16 28.07 1.00
C ILE A 143 5.81 29.42 1.37
N ASN A 144 5.12 30.55 1.18
CA ASN A 144 5.67 31.86 1.52
C ASN A 144 5.86 32.05 3.03
N SER A 145 5.06 31.34 3.85
CA SER A 145 5.21 31.37 5.31
C SER A 145 6.56 30.82 5.78
N LEU A 146 7.24 30.03 4.93
CA LEU A 146 8.52 29.42 5.24
C LEU A 146 9.72 30.34 5.02
N LYS A 147 9.56 31.50 4.33
CA LYS A 147 10.69 32.41 4.03
C LYS A 147 11.46 32.86 5.28
N ASN A 148 10.73 33.07 6.37
CA ASN A 148 11.28 33.60 7.62
C ASN A 148 11.53 32.50 8.66
N THR A 149 11.32 31.22 8.31
CA THR A 149 11.54 30.14 9.26
C THR A 149 13.04 29.84 9.39
N ASN A 150 13.51 29.68 10.63
CA ASN A 150 14.86 29.17 10.90
C ASN A 150 14.90 27.63 10.94
N LYS A 151 13.74 26.97 10.82
CA LYS A 151 13.63 25.51 10.84
C LYS A 151 14.22 24.88 9.59
N THR A 152 14.75 23.68 9.75
CA THR A 152 15.04 22.79 8.63
C THR A 152 13.74 22.23 8.08
N ILE A 153 13.41 22.51 6.82
CA ILE A 153 12.25 21.93 6.16
C ILE A 153 12.72 20.74 5.33
N SER A 154 12.23 19.56 5.63
CA SER A 154 12.42 18.36 4.82
C SER A 154 11.20 18.15 3.92
N ILE A 155 11.45 17.91 2.63
CA ILE A 155 10.41 17.62 1.66
C ILE A 155 10.56 16.20 1.11
N GLY A 156 9.52 15.41 1.28
CA GLY A 156 9.40 14.05 0.81
C GLY A 156 9.00 13.99 -0.65
N ILE A 157 9.98 13.83 -1.54
CA ILE A 157 9.81 13.96 -2.99
C ILE A 157 9.93 12.63 -3.76
N ILE A 158 10.37 11.56 -3.09
CA ILE A 158 10.46 10.21 -3.65
C ILE A 158 9.41 9.32 -2.97
N ASP A 159 8.54 8.68 -3.75
CA ASP A 159 7.42 7.90 -3.21
C ASP A 159 7.91 6.68 -2.42
N GLY A 160 7.66 6.65 -1.11
CA GLY A 160 7.96 5.51 -0.25
C GLY A 160 6.85 4.45 -0.18
N ARG A 161 5.73 4.61 -0.90
CA ARG A 161 4.61 3.65 -0.96
C ARG A 161 4.37 3.06 -2.35
N ASN A 162 5.13 3.46 -3.35
CA ASN A 162 4.97 2.97 -4.71
C ASN A 162 6.32 2.78 -5.40
N ILE A 163 6.34 1.99 -6.46
CA ILE A 163 7.58 1.48 -7.08
C ILE A 163 7.95 2.18 -8.38
N TRP A 164 7.22 3.22 -8.78
CA TRP A 164 7.53 3.92 -10.03
C TRP A 164 8.83 4.72 -9.90
N LYS A 165 9.63 4.69 -10.97
CA LYS A 165 10.81 5.53 -11.16
C LYS A 165 10.39 6.99 -11.17
N SER A 166 11.08 7.82 -10.40
CA SER A 166 10.81 9.24 -10.33
C SER A 166 11.30 9.95 -11.60
N ASP A 167 10.55 10.94 -12.08
CA ASP A 167 11.07 11.90 -13.07
C ASP A 167 12.03 12.87 -12.37
N VAL A 168 13.32 12.55 -12.42
CA VAL A 168 14.35 13.23 -11.63
C VAL A 168 14.52 14.68 -12.06
N ASN A 169 14.32 14.99 -13.34
CA ASN A 169 14.35 16.36 -13.85
C ASN A 169 13.24 17.20 -13.19
N LYS A 170 12.00 16.71 -13.23
CA LYS A 170 10.87 17.39 -12.55
C LYS A 170 11.07 17.50 -11.04
N LYS A 171 11.72 16.52 -10.40
CA LYS A 171 12.04 16.60 -8.96
C LYS A 171 13.08 17.69 -8.67
N ILE A 172 14.11 17.83 -9.49
CA ILE A 172 15.11 18.91 -9.34
C ILE A 172 14.44 20.28 -9.50
N GLU A 173 13.58 20.45 -10.51
CA GLU A 173 12.82 21.69 -10.72
C GLU A 173 11.93 22.01 -9.52
N LEU A 174 11.18 21.02 -9.02
CA LEU A 174 10.34 21.15 -7.83
C LEU A 174 11.17 21.61 -6.63
N VAL A 175 12.30 20.96 -6.34
CA VAL A 175 13.13 21.31 -5.18
C VAL A 175 13.74 22.70 -5.33
N THR A 176 14.14 23.08 -6.55
CA THR A 176 14.68 24.42 -6.86
C THR A 176 13.64 25.52 -6.63
N GLU A 177 12.37 25.25 -6.93
CA GLU A 177 11.29 26.19 -6.62
C GLU A 177 11.08 26.34 -5.11
N TYR A 178 11.13 25.23 -4.37
CA TYR A 178 11.00 25.26 -2.91
C TYR A 178 12.18 25.96 -2.23
N SER A 179 13.40 25.81 -2.75
CA SER A 179 14.59 26.46 -2.18
C SER A 179 14.58 27.98 -2.28
N LYS A 180 13.75 28.58 -3.15
CA LYS A 180 13.55 30.05 -3.19
C LYS A 180 12.92 30.59 -1.91
N ASN A 181 12.14 29.77 -1.22
CA ASN A 181 11.37 30.14 -0.04
C ASN A 181 11.88 29.49 1.25
N ILE A 182 12.85 28.59 1.16
CA ILE A 182 13.31 27.78 2.29
C ILE A 182 14.83 27.86 2.37
N LYS A 183 15.33 28.43 3.46
CA LYS A 183 16.77 28.57 3.70
C LYS A 183 17.46 27.22 3.96
N ASN A 184 16.89 26.41 4.84
CA ASN A 184 17.43 25.11 5.25
C ASN A 184 16.55 23.99 4.71
N LEU A 185 16.83 23.52 3.48
CA LEU A 185 16.01 22.53 2.78
C LEU A 185 16.67 21.16 2.74
N TRP A 186 15.94 20.12 3.16
CA TRP A 186 16.33 18.72 3.01
C TRP A 186 15.41 18.01 2.02
N ILE A 187 15.96 17.11 1.21
CA ILE A 187 15.17 16.18 0.39
C ILE A 187 15.11 14.81 1.07
N SER A 188 14.00 14.10 0.93
CA SER A 188 13.78 12.78 1.52
C SER A 188 12.81 11.94 0.67
N SER A 189 12.66 10.66 1.01
CA SER A 189 11.46 9.91 0.65
C SER A 189 10.24 10.50 1.36
N SER A 190 9.05 10.28 0.80
CA SER A 190 7.77 10.76 1.33
C SER A 190 7.37 10.16 2.67
N CYS A 191 7.87 8.97 2.95
CA CYS A 191 7.65 8.18 4.15
C CYS A 191 8.77 7.13 4.24
N PRO A 192 8.81 6.29 5.29
CA PRO A 192 9.75 5.18 5.35
C PRO A 192 9.64 4.27 4.11
N LEU A 193 10.78 3.84 3.55
CA LEU A 193 10.84 2.93 2.40
C LEU A 193 10.39 1.50 2.72
N LEU A 194 9.95 1.24 3.96
CA LEU A 194 9.34 0.00 4.45
C LEU A 194 8.23 -0.51 3.52
N HIS A 195 7.50 0.38 2.85
CA HIS A 195 6.37 0.04 1.99
C HIS A 195 6.76 -0.20 0.53
N THR A 196 8.06 -0.31 0.22
CA THR A 196 8.57 -0.67 -1.10
C THR A 196 9.50 -1.86 -1.03
N PRO A 197 9.64 -2.66 -2.10
CA PRO A 197 10.56 -3.78 -2.07
C PRO A 197 12.01 -3.31 -1.96
N TYR A 198 12.92 -4.24 -1.66
CA TYR A 198 14.31 -3.91 -1.32
C TYR A 198 15.14 -3.46 -2.54
N ASP A 199 15.35 -4.33 -3.53
CA ASP A 199 16.28 -4.09 -4.64
C ASP A 199 15.76 -4.62 -5.98
N LEU A 200 15.56 -3.72 -6.95
CA LEU A 200 15.06 -4.06 -8.28
C LEU A 200 16.04 -4.93 -9.08
N SER A 201 17.34 -4.91 -8.77
CA SER A 201 18.32 -5.75 -9.48
C SER A 201 18.14 -7.24 -9.22
N LEU A 202 17.34 -7.62 -8.20
CA LEU A 202 16.98 -9.00 -7.89
C LEU A 202 15.78 -9.51 -8.71
N GLU A 203 15.18 -8.66 -9.55
CA GLU A 203 14.02 -9.01 -10.36
C GLU A 203 14.39 -9.73 -11.65
N THR A 204 13.76 -10.89 -11.83
CA THR A 204 13.94 -11.78 -13.00
C THR A 204 12.66 -12.02 -13.78
N LYS A 205 11.48 -11.74 -13.19
CA LYS A 205 10.17 -11.99 -13.81
C LYS A 205 9.55 -10.77 -14.47
N VAL A 206 9.88 -9.56 -14.01
CA VAL A 206 9.35 -8.33 -14.61
C VAL A 206 9.96 -8.14 -16.00
N PRO A 207 9.15 -8.01 -17.07
CA PRO A 207 9.66 -7.79 -18.42
C PRO A 207 10.55 -6.55 -18.48
N GLU A 208 11.65 -6.62 -19.23
CA GLU A 208 12.67 -5.56 -19.28
C GLU A 208 12.08 -4.18 -19.65
N LYS A 209 11.16 -4.16 -20.62
CA LYS A 209 10.45 -2.94 -21.05
C LYS A 209 9.72 -2.24 -19.90
N ILE A 210 9.20 -2.99 -18.93
CA ILE A 210 8.50 -2.47 -17.75
C ILE A 210 9.48 -2.22 -16.61
N ARG A 211 10.46 -3.10 -16.41
CA ARG A 211 11.44 -3.03 -15.31
C ARG A 211 12.18 -1.69 -15.28
N LYS A 212 12.51 -1.11 -16.43
CA LYS A 212 13.15 0.21 -16.52
C LYS A 212 12.28 1.37 -16.01
N TRP A 213 10.97 1.19 -15.85
CA TRP A 213 10.06 2.20 -15.30
C TRP A 213 9.94 2.12 -13.78
N LEU A 214 10.62 1.16 -13.14
CA LEU A 214 10.49 0.90 -11.72
C LEU A 214 11.72 1.39 -10.94
N SER A 215 11.53 1.58 -9.64
CA SER A 215 12.55 1.85 -8.64
C SER A 215 12.09 1.32 -7.28
N PHE A 216 12.85 0.38 -6.73
CA PHE A 216 12.65 -0.16 -5.38
C PHE A 216 13.45 0.66 -4.37
N SER A 217 13.48 0.27 -3.10
CA SER A 217 14.11 1.04 -2.01
C SER A 217 15.54 1.49 -2.34
N LYS A 218 16.39 0.57 -2.80
CA LYS A 218 17.77 0.89 -3.18
C LYS A 218 17.85 1.90 -4.33
N GLN A 219 17.04 1.74 -5.37
CA GLN A 219 17.02 2.67 -6.51
C GLN A 219 16.47 4.04 -6.10
N LYS A 220 15.51 4.12 -5.17
CA LYS A 220 15.00 5.38 -4.62
C LYS A 220 16.06 6.15 -3.84
N LEU A 221 16.95 5.46 -3.11
CA LEU A 221 18.10 6.10 -2.47
C LEU A 221 19.11 6.64 -3.50
N ILE A 222 19.29 5.93 -4.63
CA ILE A 222 20.11 6.40 -5.75
C ILE A 222 19.48 7.65 -6.40
N GLU A 223 18.15 7.66 -6.62
CA GLU A 223 17.41 8.84 -7.11
C GLU A 223 17.64 10.06 -6.19
N LEU A 224 17.46 9.89 -4.87
CA LEU A 224 17.72 10.97 -3.89
C LEU A 224 19.15 11.48 -3.96
N ASN A 225 20.13 10.57 -4.07
CA ASN A 225 21.53 10.96 -4.12
C ASN A 225 21.86 11.75 -5.41
N HIS A 226 21.31 11.36 -6.56
CA HIS A 226 21.48 12.14 -7.79
C HIS A 226 20.84 13.52 -7.68
N ILE A 227 19.63 13.63 -7.15
CA ILE A 227 18.97 14.92 -6.91
C ILE A 227 19.84 15.80 -5.99
N LYS A 228 20.37 15.23 -4.90
CA LYS A 228 21.30 15.93 -4.00
C LYS A 228 22.55 16.43 -4.75
N ILE A 229 23.17 15.60 -5.58
CA ILE A 229 24.37 15.98 -6.35
C ILE A 229 24.04 17.13 -7.30
N SER A 230 22.94 17.02 -8.06
CA SER A 230 22.52 18.07 -8.99
C SER A 230 22.27 19.40 -8.29
N LEU A 231 21.56 19.41 -7.17
CA LEU A 231 21.24 20.64 -6.44
C LEU A 231 22.47 21.33 -5.83
N ASN A 232 23.49 20.57 -5.44
CA ASN A 232 24.67 21.12 -4.76
C ASN A 232 25.88 21.35 -5.67
N LYS A 233 26.00 20.58 -6.77
CA LYS A 233 27.16 20.59 -7.67
C LYS A 233 26.81 20.91 -9.12
N GLY A 234 25.52 20.96 -9.46
CA GLY A 234 25.02 21.23 -10.81
C GLY A 234 24.67 19.98 -11.61
N ASN A 235 23.78 20.14 -12.58
CA ASN A 235 23.23 19.04 -13.39
C ASN A 235 24.26 18.29 -14.23
N ASN A 236 25.38 18.95 -14.59
CA ASN A 236 26.43 18.36 -15.42
C ASN A 236 27.05 17.10 -14.77
N GLU A 237 27.17 17.08 -13.44
CA GLU A 237 27.72 15.95 -12.68
C GLU A 237 26.92 14.66 -12.84
N ILE A 238 25.63 14.78 -13.16
CA ILE A 238 24.71 13.64 -13.30
C ILE A 238 24.06 13.59 -14.68
N LYS A 239 24.63 14.29 -15.69
CA LYS A 239 24.03 14.45 -17.02
C LYS A 239 23.61 13.13 -17.65
N LYS A 240 24.51 12.13 -17.63
CA LYS A 240 24.23 10.79 -18.16
C LYS A 240 23.00 10.16 -17.50
N TYR A 241 22.90 10.26 -16.17
CA TYR A 241 21.77 9.72 -15.42
C TYR A 241 20.47 10.46 -15.73
N LEU A 242 20.52 11.79 -15.89
CA LEU A 242 19.34 12.59 -16.29
C LEU A 242 18.85 12.23 -17.70
N ASP A 243 19.77 12.02 -18.63
CA ASP A 243 19.44 11.63 -20.01
C ASP A 243 18.81 10.23 -20.06
N GLU A 244 19.34 9.27 -19.30
CA GLU A 244 18.78 7.92 -19.16
C GLU A 244 17.40 7.93 -18.46
N ASN A 245 17.28 8.66 -17.34
CA ASN A 245 16.02 8.84 -16.63
C ASN A 245 14.94 9.42 -17.56
N LYS A 246 15.27 10.49 -18.30
CA LYS A 246 14.34 11.11 -19.26
C LYS A 246 13.89 10.14 -20.34
N LYS A 247 14.81 9.34 -20.91
CA LYS A 247 14.46 8.29 -21.89
C LYS A 247 13.49 7.28 -21.30
N ASP A 248 13.71 6.84 -20.07
CA ASP A 248 12.82 5.88 -19.41
C ASP A 248 11.43 6.46 -19.16
N ILE A 249 11.34 7.69 -18.65
CA ILE A 249 10.07 8.40 -18.42
C ILE A 249 9.30 8.56 -19.73
N THR A 250 9.92 9.13 -20.78
CA THR A 250 9.26 9.30 -22.08
C THR A 250 8.85 7.97 -22.70
N SER A 251 9.67 6.92 -22.55
CA SER A 251 9.33 5.59 -23.07
C SER A 251 8.12 4.96 -22.39
N ARG A 252 7.83 5.34 -21.14
CA ARG A 252 6.64 4.93 -20.41
C ARG A 252 5.43 5.70 -20.93
N GLU A 253 5.51 7.03 -20.96
CA GLU A 253 4.42 7.92 -21.36
C GLU A 253 3.83 7.57 -22.73
N THR A 254 4.67 7.12 -23.68
CA THR A 254 4.27 6.78 -25.05
C THR A 254 4.05 5.29 -25.31
N SER A 255 4.10 4.44 -24.28
CA SER A 255 4.09 2.98 -24.49
C SER A 255 2.69 2.44 -24.85
N GLU A 256 2.61 1.68 -25.94
CA GLU A 256 1.41 0.91 -26.32
C GLU A 256 1.07 -0.20 -25.29
N LEU A 257 2.03 -0.59 -24.44
CA LEU A 257 1.76 -1.51 -23.33
C LEU A 257 0.82 -0.90 -22.29
N ILE A 258 0.76 0.44 -22.23
CA ILE A 258 0.03 1.18 -21.22
C ILE A 258 -1.35 1.60 -21.72
N HIS A 259 -1.46 1.97 -22.99
CA HIS A 259 -2.63 2.63 -23.55
C HIS A 259 -3.46 1.66 -24.41
N ASP A 260 -4.67 1.33 -23.95
CA ASP A 260 -5.65 0.54 -24.70
C ASP A 260 -6.91 1.39 -24.99
N ASP A 261 -7.08 1.78 -26.25
CA ASP A 261 -8.19 2.63 -26.67
C ASP A 261 -9.56 2.00 -26.43
N LYS A 262 -9.68 0.66 -26.51
CA LYS A 262 -10.94 -0.04 -26.23
C LYS A 262 -11.32 0.10 -24.76
N VAL A 263 -10.34 -0.02 -23.86
CA VAL A 263 -10.53 0.17 -22.42
C VAL A 263 -10.92 1.61 -22.11
N LYS A 264 -10.25 2.58 -22.71
CA LYS A 264 -10.55 4.02 -22.54
C LYS A 264 -11.95 4.38 -23.04
N GLN A 265 -12.36 3.86 -24.20
CA GLN A 265 -13.71 4.08 -24.72
C GLN A 265 -14.77 3.45 -23.82
N ARG A 266 -14.53 2.22 -23.35
CA ARG A 266 -15.46 1.50 -22.47
C ARG A 266 -15.70 2.23 -21.15
N THR A 267 -14.63 2.74 -20.53
CA THR A 267 -14.73 3.49 -19.26
C THR A 267 -15.42 4.85 -19.38
N LYS A 268 -15.42 5.47 -20.57
CA LYS A 268 -16.15 6.71 -20.83
C LYS A 268 -17.67 6.51 -20.96
N ASN A 269 -18.11 5.32 -21.38
CA ASN A 269 -19.51 5.03 -21.68
C ASN A 269 -20.30 4.46 -20.48
N ILE A 270 -20.00 4.93 -19.26
CA ILE A 270 -20.73 4.49 -18.05
C ILE A 270 -22.10 5.16 -17.98
N THR A 271 -23.15 4.35 -17.88
CA THR A 271 -24.54 4.80 -17.67
C THR A 271 -25.05 4.42 -16.29
N THR A 272 -26.11 5.07 -15.82
CA THR A 272 -26.78 4.69 -14.56
C THR A 272 -27.30 3.25 -14.58
N GLN A 273 -27.65 2.71 -15.75
CA GLN A 273 -28.07 1.32 -15.91
C GLN A 273 -26.92 0.33 -15.66
N ILE A 274 -25.68 0.69 -16.02
CA ILE A 274 -24.49 -0.14 -15.74
C ILE A 274 -24.25 -0.24 -14.23
N LEU A 275 -24.48 0.85 -13.50
CA LEU A 275 -24.17 0.96 -12.06
C LEU A 275 -25.25 0.36 -11.14
N ASN A 276 -26.47 0.17 -11.64
CA ASN A 276 -27.60 -0.26 -10.83
C ASN A 276 -28.08 -1.66 -11.22
N ARG A 277 -28.52 -2.42 -10.21
CA ARG A 277 -29.29 -3.66 -10.45
C ARG A 277 -30.60 -3.33 -11.16
N LYS A 278 -31.09 -4.25 -12.01
CA LYS A 278 -32.37 -4.12 -12.75
C LYS A 278 -33.60 -3.87 -11.87
N SER A 279 -33.55 -4.23 -10.58
CA SER A 279 -34.64 -4.05 -9.61
C SER A 279 -34.09 -3.90 -8.20
N ASN A 280 -34.85 -3.30 -7.28
CA ASN A 280 -34.47 -3.11 -5.88
C ASN A 280 -34.39 -4.43 -5.08
N PHE A 281 -33.86 -4.39 -3.85
CA PHE A 281 -33.66 -5.60 -3.05
C PHE A 281 -34.96 -6.34 -2.74
N VAL A 282 -36.05 -5.65 -2.40
CA VAL A 282 -37.35 -6.25 -2.05
C VAL A 282 -37.84 -7.18 -3.18
N LYS A 283 -37.90 -6.67 -4.42
CA LYS A 283 -38.31 -7.48 -5.58
C LYS A 283 -37.36 -8.63 -5.88
N ARG A 284 -36.04 -8.40 -5.74
CA ARG A 284 -35.03 -9.46 -5.97
C ARG A 284 -35.12 -10.56 -4.93
N SER A 285 -35.34 -10.20 -3.67
CA SER A 285 -35.42 -11.14 -2.55
C SER A 285 -36.59 -12.11 -2.74
N GLU A 286 -37.76 -11.64 -3.20
CA GLU A 286 -38.90 -12.52 -3.52
C GLU A 286 -38.56 -13.58 -4.59
N ILE A 287 -37.85 -13.18 -5.65
CA ILE A 287 -37.40 -14.10 -6.71
C ILE A 287 -36.35 -15.06 -6.14
N GLN A 288 -35.36 -14.55 -5.41
CA GLN A 288 -34.27 -15.33 -4.83
C GLN A 288 -34.79 -16.37 -3.84
N THR A 289 -35.77 -16.04 -3.00
CA THR A 289 -36.40 -16.99 -2.06
C THR A 289 -37.06 -18.16 -2.80
N LYS A 290 -37.78 -17.88 -3.90
CA LYS A 290 -38.41 -18.92 -4.73
C LYS A 290 -37.40 -19.80 -5.45
N VAL A 291 -36.31 -19.20 -5.95
CA VAL A 291 -35.27 -19.89 -6.71
C VAL A 291 -34.37 -20.74 -5.79
N PHE A 292 -33.94 -20.19 -4.66
CA PHE A 292 -32.94 -20.83 -3.81
C PHE A 292 -33.54 -21.71 -2.71
N LYS A 293 -34.78 -21.43 -2.28
CA LYS A 293 -35.51 -22.21 -1.26
C LYS A 293 -34.68 -22.48 0.00
N LEU A 294 -33.91 -21.47 0.42
CA LEU A 294 -33.06 -21.55 1.60
C LEU A 294 -33.91 -21.58 2.88
N PRO A 295 -33.44 -22.28 3.95
CA PRO A 295 -34.10 -22.24 5.25
C PRO A 295 -33.98 -20.84 5.89
N LEU A 296 -34.62 -20.64 7.06
CA LEU A 296 -34.61 -19.36 7.76
C LEU A 296 -33.20 -18.92 8.19
N TYR A 297 -32.36 -19.88 8.56
CA TYR A 297 -30.97 -19.65 9.00
C TYR A 297 -30.01 -20.39 8.08
N PRO A 298 -29.86 -19.97 6.81
CA PRO A 298 -29.04 -20.68 5.86
C PRO A 298 -27.57 -20.60 6.24
N THR A 299 -26.91 -21.74 6.19
CA THR A 299 -25.52 -21.96 6.53
C THR A 299 -24.64 -21.90 5.28
N THR A 300 -23.48 -21.25 5.41
CA THR A 300 -22.48 -21.17 4.35
C THR A 300 -21.13 -20.82 4.95
N THR A 301 -20.07 -20.92 4.15
CA THR A 301 -18.74 -20.42 4.48
C THR A 301 -18.33 -19.30 3.52
N ILE A 302 -17.15 -18.71 3.72
CA ILE A 302 -16.72 -17.52 2.99
C ILE A 302 -16.03 -17.84 1.66
N GLY A 303 -15.40 -19.01 1.48
CA GLY A 303 -14.71 -19.34 0.22
C GLY A 303 -13.60 -20.38 0.43
N SER A 304 -12.41 -19.90 0.80
CA SER A 304 -11.22 -20.76 0.96
C SER A 304 -11.35 -21.85 2.02
N PHE A 305 -10.81 -23.02 1.72
CA PHE A 305 -10.54 -24.10 2.67
C PHE A 305 -9.03 -24.27 2.91
N PRO A 306 -8.61 -25.06 3.94
CA PRO A 306 -7.20 -25.17 4.30
C PRO A 306 -6.28 -25.53 3.12
N GLN A 307 -5.30 -24.66 2.89
CA GLN A 307 -4.23 -24.87 1.91
C GLN A 307 -3.18 -25.83 2.48
N THR A 308 -3.53 -27.11 2.51
CA THR A 308 -2.74 -28.20 3.10
C THR A 308 -1.37 -28.37 2.43
N SER A 309 -0.44 -29.07 3.10
CA SER A 309 0.93 -29.24 2.61
C SER A 309 0.99 -29.93 1.24
N ASP A 310 0.10 -30.86 0.95
CA ASP A 310 -0.01 -31.49 -0.37
C ASP A 310 -0.51 -30.51 -1.46
N VAL A 311 -1.47 -29.62 -1.17
CA VAL A 311 -1.89 -28.55 -2.12
C VAL A 311 -0.73 -27.62 -2.43
N ARG A 312 0.00 -27.19 -1.41
CA ARG A 312 1.20 -26.35 -1.58
C ARG A 312 2.30 -27.06 -2.37
N ASN A 313 2.51 -28.35 -2.09
CA ASN A 313 3.51 -29.16 -2.80
C ASN A 313 3.13 -29.39 -4.27
N ALA A 314 1.86 -29.70 -4.57
CA ALA A 314 1.37 -29.84 -5.93
C ALA A 314 1.57 -28.54 -6.73
N ARG A 315 1.22 -27.39 -6.14
CA ARG A 315 1.46 -26.07 -6.75
C ARG A 315 2.94 -25.80 -6.98
N ALA A 316 3.81 -26.12 -6.01
CA ALA A 316 5.25 -25.95 -6.14
C ALA A 316 5.84 -26.82 -7.26
N LYS A 317 5.43 -28.09 -7.35
CA LYS A 317 5.82 -29.00 -8.44
C LYS A 317 5.33 -28.51 -9.80
N PHE A 318 4.09 -28.04 -9.90
CA PHE A 318 3.56 -27.44 -11.12
C PHE A 318 4.38 -26.20 -11.54
N LYS A 319 4.68 -25.28 -10.61
CA LYS A 319 5.53 -24.09 -10.88
C LYS A 319 6.97 -24.45 -11.30
N LYS A 320 7.45 -25.65 -10.97
CA LYS A 320 8.77 -26.18 -11.39
C LYS A 320 8.69 -27.07 -12.65
N ASN A 321 7.53 -27.18 -13.29
CA ASN A 321 7.27 -28.08 -14.41
C ASN A 321 7.48 -29.58 -14.11
N GLU A 322 7.40 -29.96 -12.83
CA GLU A 322 7.47 -31.37 -12.37
C GLU A 322 6.09 -32.06 -12.44
N LEU A 323 5.02 -31.30 -12.61
CA LEU A 323 3.66 -31.79 -12.91
C LEU A 323 3.16 -31.14 -14.21
N SER A 324 2.55 -31.95 -15.07
CA SER A 324 1.78 -31.43 -16.21
C SER A 324 0.55 -30.65 -15.72
N LEU A 325 0.04 -29.75 -16.57
CA LEU A 325 -1.20 -29.02 -16.30
C LEU A 325 -2.36 -29.97 -15.97
N LYS A 326 -2.53 -31.03 -16.77
CA LYS A 326 -3.59 -32.02 -16.56
C LYS A 326 -3.49 -32.70 -15.18
N GLN A 327 -2.30 -33.16 -14.80
CA GLN A 327 -2.09 -33.78 -13.49
C GLN A 327 -2.38 -32.82 -12.33
N TYR A 328 -1.99 -31.54 -12.48
CA TYR A 328 -2.27 -30.53 -11.47
C TYR A 328 -3.78 -30.23 -11.38
N GLU A 329 -4.46 -30.08 -12.52
CA GLU A 329 -5.90 -29.87 -12.56
C GLU A 329 -6.69 -31.04 -11.96
N ASP A 330 -6.31 -32.28 -12.29
CA ASP A 330 -6.98 -33.48 -11.77
C ASP A 330 -6.81 -33.61 -10.24
N PHE A 331 -5.63 -33.23 -9.72
CA PHE A 331 -5.41 -33.11 -8.28
C PHE A 331 -6.34 -32.06 -7.64
N LEU A 332 -6.43 -30.86 -8.24
CA LEU A 332 -7.30 -29.79 -7.72
C LEU A 332 -8.78 -30.18 -7.77
N LYS A 333 -9.24 -30.82 -8.85
CA LYS A 333 -10.61 -31.36 -8.97
C LYS A 333 -10.92 -32.33 -7.84
N THR A 334 -9.98 -33.22 -7.52
CA THR A 334 -10.11 -34.16 -6.39
C THR A 334 -10.30 -33.41 -5.07
N LYS A 335 -9.49 -32.38 -4.81
CA LYS A 335 -9.62 -31.54 -3.61
C LYS A 335 -10.96 -30.80 -3.53
N THR A 336 -11.43 -30.28 -4.65
CA THR A 336 -12.74 -29.64 -4.75
C THR A 336 -13.87 -30.62 -4.43
N ILE A 337 -13.84 -31.83 -5.01
CA ILE A 337 -14.84 -32.88 -4.72
C ILE A 337 -14.85 -33.24 -3.22
N ASP A 338 -13.67 -33.45 -2.62
CA ASP A 338 -13.55 -33.80 -1.21
C ASP A 338 -14.11 -32.69 -0.30
N ALA A 339 -13.84 -31.43 -0.63
CA ALA A 339 -14.35 -30.29 0.11
C ALA A 339 -15.87 -30.16 0.00
N ILE A 340 -16.44 -30.40 -1.18
CA ILE A 340 -17.89 -30.40 -1.41
C ILE A 340 -18.54 -31.52 -0.58
N LYS A 341 -18.04 -32.75 -0.66
CA LYS A 341 -18.56 -33.89 0.11
C LYS A 341 -18.57 -33.61 1.61
N LYS A 342 -17.51 -33.01 2.16
CA LYS A 342 -17.45 -32.65 3.58
C LYS A 342 -18.50 -31.62 3.97
N GLN A 343 -18.71 -30.60 3.13
CA GLN A 343 -19.75 -29.60 3.38
C GLN A 343 -21.16 -30.21 3.32
N GLU A 344 -21.40 -31.14 2.40
CA GLU A 344 -22.67 -31.87 2.31
C GLU A 344 -22.90 -32.78 3.52
N GLN A 345 -21.85 -33.44 4.03
CA GLN A 345 -21.92 -34.31 5.21
C GLN A 345 -22.33 -33.55 6.49
N ILE A 346 -21.96 -32.28 6.59
CA ILE A 346 -22.34 -31.40 7.71
C ILE A 346 -23.56 -30.52 7.38
N ASP A 347 -24.23 -30.81 6.27
CA ASP A 347 -25.44 -30.16 5.79
C ASP A 347 -25.36 -28.63 5.57
N ILE A 348 -24.25 -28.13 5.03
CA ILE A 348 -24.15 -26.71 4.60
C ILE A 348 -25.15 -26.42 3.47
N ASP A 349 -25.94 -25.35 3.58
CA ASP A 349 -26.96 -24.98 2.59
C ASP A 349 -26.38 -24.45 1.27
N VAL A 350 -25.35 -23.60 1.36
CA VAL A 350 -24.69 -22.99 0.21
C VAL A 350 -23.19 -23.28 0.24
N ILE A 351 -22.74 -23.96 -0.81
CA ILE A 351 -21.42 -24.57 -0.95
C ILE A 351 -20.39 -23.59 -1.54
N VAL A 352 -19.13 -23.75 -1.15
CA VAL A 352 -17.97 -23.14 -1.80
C VAL A 352 -17.02 -24.24 -2.30
N HIS A 353 -16.22 -23.94 -3.33
CA HIS A 353 -15.30 -24.93 -3.92
C HIS A 353 -13.94 -25.03 -3.21
N GLY A 354 -13.65 -24.11 -2.29
CA GLY A 354 -12.43 -24.16 -1.46
C GLY A 354 -11.22 -23.41 -2.00
N GLU A 355 -11.26 -22.91 -3.24
CA GLU A 355 -10.23 -22.05 -3.86
C GLU A 355 -8.82 -22.69 -3.89
N PHE A 356 -8.73 -24.00 -4.09
CA PHE A 356 -7.46 -24.74 -4.10
C PHE A 356 -6.52 -24.32 -5.25
N GLU A 357 -7.09 -23.83 -6.35
CA GLU A 357 -6.36 -23.30 -7.50
C GLU A 357 -5.64 -21.97 -7.19
N ARG A 358 -6.10 -21.23 -6.16
CA ARG A 358 -5.63 -19.89 -5.83
C ARG A 358 -4.53 -19.94 -4.78
N ASN A 359 -3.45 -19.20 -5.03
CA ASN A 359 -2.40 -18.92 -4.05
C ASN A 359 -2.71 -17.69 -3.19
N ASP A 360 -3.24 -16.66 -3.83
CA ASP A 360 -3.56 -15.36 -3.25
C ASP A 360 -4.75 -14.75 -4.00
N MET A 361 -5.59 -14.01 -3.29
CA MET A 361 -6.85 -13.48 -3.80
C MET A 361 -6.68 -12.28 -4.75
N VAL A 362 -5.47 -11.77 -4.96
CA VAL A 362 -5.18 -10.70 -5.91
C VAL A 362 -4.19 -11.17 -6.98
N GLU A 363 -3.17 -11.95 -6.61
CA GLU A 363 -2.22 -12.54 -7.57
C GLU A 363 -2.96 -13.37 -8.64
N TYR A 364 -3.90 -14.24 -8.22
CA TYR A 364 -4.63 -15.13 -9.12
C TYR A 364 -5.43 -14.39 -10.20
N PHE A 365 -6.04 -13.26 -9.86
CA PHE A 365 -6.79 -12.45 -10.83
C PHE A 365 -5.83 -11.65 -11.71
N GLY A 366 -4.83 -11.00 -11.12
CA GLY A 366 -3.89 -10.19 -11.90
C GLY A 366 -3.13 -11.01 -12.95
N GLU A 367 -2.80 -12.29 -12.68
CA GLU A 367 -2.10 -13.17 -13.64
C GLU A 367 -2.93 -13.41 -14.91
N GLN A 368 -4.24 -13.18 -14.84
CA GLN A 368 -5.20 -13.40 -15.92
C GLN A 368 -5.74 -12.09 -16.50
N LEU A 369 -5.28 -10.94 -16.02
CA LEU A 369 -5.66 -9.61 -16.52
C LEU A 369 -4.52 -8.99 -17.33
N LYS A 370 -4.88 -8.33 -18.44
CA LYS A 370 -3.95 -7.42 -19.11
C LYS A 370 -3.70 -6.19 -18.24
N GLY A 371 -2.54 -5.55 -18.45
CA GLY A 371 -2.11 -4.38 -17.68
C GLY A 371 -1.45 -4.72 -16.34
N PHE A 372 -1.22 -6.01 -16.03
CA PHE A 372 -0.56 -6.48 -14.81
C PHE A 372 0.79 -7.16 -15.08
N THR A 373 1.76 -6.98 -14.19
CA THR A 373 2.99 -7.78 -14.14
C THR A 373 3.35 -8.14 -12.70
N PHE A 374 4.31 -9.06 -12.54
CA PHE A 374 4.59 -9.73 -11.26
C PHE A 374 6.09 -9.80 -10.98
N THR A 375 6.41 -9.77 -9.69
CA THR A 375 7.79 -9.78 -9.20
C THR A 375 8.22 -11.17 -8.71
N SER A 376 9.50 -11.49 -8.88
CA SER A 376 10.12 -12.63 -8.21
C SER A 376 10.55 -12.29 -6.79
N SER A 377 11.08 -11.09 -6.56
CA SER A 377 11.74 -10.66 -5.33
C SER A 377 11.11 -9.40 -4.70
N GLY A 378 9.97 -8.95 -5.22
CA GLY A 378 9.30 -7.70 -4.84
C GLY A 378 8.52 -7.78 -3.52
N TRP A 379 9.15 -8.31 -2.47
CA TRP A 379 8.54 -8.51 -1.16
C TRP A 379 8.41 -7.21 -0.38
N VAL A 380 7.26 -7.03 0.27
CA VAL A 380 6.99 -5.95 1.23
C VAL A 380 6.47 -6.57 2.52
N GLN A 381 6.97 -6.10 3.67
CA GLN A 381 6.47 -6.56 4.96
C GLN A 381 4.99 -6.14 5.13
N SER A 382 4.14 -7.09 5.52
CA SER A 382 2.74 -6.83 5.84
C SER A 382 2.51 -6.84 7.35
N TYR A 383 2.84 -7.95 8.03
CA TYR A 383 2.66 -8.07 9.47
C TYR A 383 3.59 -9.13 10.08
N GLY A 384 4.40 -8.72 11.06
CA GLY A 384 5.40 -9.61 11.68
C GLY A 384 6.37 -10.16 10.63
N SER A 385 6.52 -11.48 10.55
CA SER A 385 7.32 -12.16 9.51
C SER A 385 6.57 -12.43 8.20
N ARG A 386 5.30 -12.01 8.08
CA ARG A 386 4.52 -12.17 6.84
C ARG A 386 4.82 -11.02 5.88
N CYS A 387 5.28 -11.39 4.70
CA CYS A 387 5.48 -10.49 3.57
C CYS A 387 4.49 -10.81 2.45
N VAL A 388 4.23 -9.81 1.60
CA VAL A 388 3.41 -9.93 0.39
C VAL A 388 4.24 -9.54 -0.83
N LYS A 389 3.83 -10.01 -2.01
CA LYS A 389 4.36 -9.55 -3.30
C LYS A 389 3.22 -8.92 -4.10
N PRO A 390 2.94 -7.62 -3.89
CA PRO A 390 1.85 -6.96 -4.60
C PRO A 390 2.08 -7.05 -6.12
N PRO A 391 1.04 -7.36 -6.91
CA PRO A 391 1.12 -7.23 -8.36
C PRO A 391 1.37 -5.79 -8.76
N ILE A 392 1.85 -5.57 -9.99
CA ILE A 392 2.12 -4.25 -10.53
C ILE A 392 1.13 -3.99 -11.66
N ILE A 393 0.24 -3.02 -11.48
CA ILE A 393 -0.60 -2.52 -12.55
C ILE A 393 0.26 -1.55 -13.34
N PHE A 394 0.64 -1.88 -14.57
CA PHE A 394 1.47 -1.01 -15.42
C PHE A 394 0.71 -0.36 -16.56
N GLY A 395 -0.40 -0.95 -17.00
CA GLY A 395 -1.17 -0.51 -18.16
C GLY A 395 -2.69 -0.54 -17.95
N ASP A 396 -3.43 -0.24 -19.01
CA ASP A 396 -4.89 -0.28 -19.00
C ASP A 396 -5.38 -1.72 -18.78
N VAL A 397 -6.32 -1.89 -17.85
CA VAL A 397 -6.75 -3.21 -17.39
C VAL A 397 -7.90 -3.75 -18.25
N SER A 398 -7.74 -4.96 -18.77
CA SER A 398 -8.81 -5.71 -19.44
C SER A 398 -8.70 -7.20 -19.16
N ARG A 399 -9.84 -7.90 -19.28
CA ARG A 399 -9.93 -9.34 -19.08
C ARG A 399 -10.02 -10.05 -20.45
N PRO A 400 -8.97 -10.75 -20.91
CA PRO A 400 -9.00 -11.42 -22.21
C PRO A 400 -9.87 -12.68 -22.22
N GLU A 401 -9.86 -13.46 -21.15
CA GLU A 401 -10.53 -14.76 -21.04
C GLU A 401 -11.21 -14.92 -19.68
N SER A 402 -12.10 -15.91 -19.55
CA SER A 402 -12.73 -16.24 -18.26
C SER A 402 -11.70 -16.74 -17.24
N MET A 403 -11.78 -16.22 -16.02
CA MET A 403 -10.77 -16.45 -14.99
C MET A 403 -11.13 -17.59 -14.02
N THR A 404 -12.40 -17.74 -13.69
CA THR A 404 -12.89 -18.59 -12.58
C THR A 404 -14.04 -19.50 -12.97
N VAL A 405 -14.59 -19.31 -14.18
CA VAL A 405 -15.75 -20.04 -14.70
C VAL A 405 -15.48 -21.55 -14.72
N GLN A 406 -14.33 -21.99 -15.21
CA GLN A 406 -13.96 -23.41 -15.27
C GLN A 406 -14.12 -24.11 -13.92
N TRP A 407 -13.55 -23.52 -12.86
CA TRP A 407 -13.58 -24.09 -11.51
C TRP A 407 -14.96 -24.02 -10.87
N SER A 408 -15.63 -22.88 -11.00
CA SER A 408 -16.97 -22.68 -10.42
C SER A 408 -17.99 -23.62 -11.07
N LYS A 409 -17.93 -23.77 -12.40
CA LYS A 409 -18.79 -24.69 -13.16
C LYS A 409 -18.51 -26.14 -12.77
N PHE A 410 -17.25 -26.54 -12.78
CA PHE A 410 -16.87 -27.89 -12.36
C PHE A 410 -17.40 -28.21 -10.95
N ALA A 411 -17.24 -27.29 -9.99
CA ALA A 411 -17.73 -27.45 -8.63
C ALA A 411 -19.26 -27.58 -8.56
N GLN A 412 -19.99 -26.73 -9.31
CA GLN A 412 -21.44 -26.81 -9.39
C GLN A 412 -21.92 -28.14 -9.99
N ASP A 413 -21.19 -28.73 -10.94
CA ASP A 413 -21.52 -30.03 -11.52
C ASP A 413 -21.36 -31.20 -10.53
N GLN A 414 -20.64 -31.01 -9.42
CA GLN A 414 -20.42 -32.06 -8.40
C GLN A 414 -21.50 -32.11 -7.32
N THR A 415 -22.44 -31.16 -7.28
CA THR A 415 -23.47 -31.10 -6.23
C THR A 415 -24.80 -30.54 -6.74
N LYS A 416 -25.89 -30.94 -6.09
CA LYS A 416 -27.22 -30.36 -6.32
C LYS A 416 -27.44 -29.08 -5.50
N LYS A 417 -26.60 -28.81 -4.49
CA LYS A 417 -26.66 -27.58 -3.70
C LYS A 417 -26.12 -26.41 -4.53
N ILE A 418 -26.42 -25.19 -4.09
CA ILE A 418 -25.96 -23.97 -4.76
C ILE A 418 -24.47 -23.77 -4.45
N VAL A 419 -23.64 -23.62 -5.48
CA VAL A 419 -22.22 -23.26 -5.33
C VAL A 419 -22.04 -21.76 -5.55
N LYS A 420 -21.24 -21.11 -4.69
CA LYS A 420 -20.85 -19.71 -4.89
C LYS A 420 -19.72 -19.58 -5.91
N GLY A 421 -19.88 -18.69 -6.89
CA GLY A 421 -18.77 -18.15 -7.68
C GLY A 421 -18.00 -17.12 -6.85
N MET A 422 -16.67 -17.23 -6.81
CA MET A 422 -15.81 -16.41 -5.95
C MET A 422 -14.97 -15.45 -6.77
N LEU A 423 -15.15 -14.15 -6.57
CA LEU A 423 -14.33 -13.10 -7.15
C LEU A 423 -13.73 -12.22 -6.07
N THR A 424 -12.68 -11.48 -6.43
CA THR A 424 -12.17 -10.38 -5.60
C THR A 424 -12.63 -9.07 -6.21
N GLY A 425 -13.24 -8.22 -5.39
CA GLY A 425 -13.71 -6.90 -5.81
C GLY A 425 -12.61 -5.99 -6.37
N PRO A 426 -12.98 -5.06 -7.27
CA PRO A 426 -12.03 -4.21 -7.99
C PRO A 426 -11.21 -3.30 -7.08
N ILE A 427 -11.78 -2.85 -5.96
CA ILE A 427 -11.07 -2.01 -4.99
C ILE A 427 -9.99 -2.82 -4.26
N THR A 428 -10.24 -4.08 -3.91
CA THR A 428 -9.24 -4.92 -3.25
C THR A 428 -8.07 -5.21 -4.20
N ILE A 429 -8.36 -5.58 -5.45
CA ILE A 429 -7.32 -5.78 -6.48
C ILE A 429 -6.46 -4.52 -6.64
N LEU A 430 -7.10 -3.34 -6.67
CA LEU A 430 -6.40 -2.06 -6.76
C LEU A 430 -5.55 -1.77 -5.52
N GLN A 431 -6.10 -1.93 -4.31
CA GLN A 431 -5.43 -1.51 -3.07
C GLN A 431 -4.28 -2.44 -2.68
N TRP A 432 -4.33 -3.70 -3.08
CA TRP A 432 -3.28 -4.69 -2.80
C TRP A 432 -2.31 -4.89 -3.98
N SER A 433 -2.34 -3.98 -4.94
CA SER A 433 -1.36 -3.89 -6.04
C SER A 433 -0.58 -2.57 -5.96
N PHE A 434 0.62 -2.55 -6.54
CA PHE A 434 1.28 -1.30 -6.92
C PHE A 434 0.56 -0.71 -8.13
N VAL A 435 -0.15 0.39 -7.90
CA VAL A 435 -0.99 1.04 -8.91
C VAL A 435 -0.15 2.03 -9.70
N ARG A 436 -0.42 2.16 -11.01
CA ARG A 436 0.12 3.23 -11.85
C ARG A 436 -0.07 4.62 -11.22
N ASP A 437 0.90 5.50 -11.45
CA ASP A 437 0.91 6.89 -10.98
C ASP A 437 0.74 7.93 -12.11
N ASP A 438 0.42 7.49 -13.32
CA ASP A 438 0.20 8.31 -14.51
C ASP A 438 -1.28 8.63 -14.80
N GLN A 439 -2.20 8.12 -13.97
CA GLN A 439 -3.64 8.42 -14.04
C GLN A 439 -4.31 8.37 -12.66
N PRO A 440 -5.51 8.95 -12.49
CA PRO A 440 -6.29 8.82 -11.27
C PRO A 440 -6.58 7.36 -10.90
N ARG A 441 -6.45 7.01 -9.61
CA ARG A 441 -6.77 5.66 -9.09
C ARG A 441 -8.20 5.24 -9.42
N LYS A 442 -9.14 6.19 -9.45
CA LYS A 442 -10.55 5.95 -9.81
C LYS A 442 -10.67 5.34 -11.20
N ASP A 443 -9.87 5.81 -12.15
CA ASP A 443 -9.96 5.36 -13.54
C ASP A 443 -9.44 3.93 -13.65
N THR A 444 -8.31 3.63 -12.98
CA THR A 444 -7.81 2.24 -12.87
C THR A 444 -8.85 1.33 -12.18
N ALA A 445 -9.50 1.80 -11.12
CA ALA A 445 -10.53 1.03 -10.41
C ALA A 445 -11.72 0.69 -11.33
N LEU A 446 -12.14 1.62 -12.18
CA LEU A 446 -13.21 1.41 -13.15
C LEU A 446 -12.82 0.39 -14.23
N GLN A 447 -11.58 0.42 -14.70
CA GLN A 447 -11.06 -0.58 -15.64
C GLN A 447 -11.12 -2.00 -15.04
N ILE A 448 -10.64 -2.17 -13.79
CA ILE A 448 -10.75 -3.45 -13.07
C ILE A 448 -12.23 -3.82 -12.86
N ALA A 449 -13.10 -2.87 -12.54
CA ALA A 449 -14.52 -3.14 -12.34
C ALA A 449 -15.21 -3.68 -13.59
N PHE A 450 -14.86 -3.18 -14.78
CA PHE A 450 -15.35 -3.75 -16.05
C PHE A 450 -14.82 -5.16 -16.31
N ALA A 451 -13.54 -5.41 -16.01
CA ALA A 451 -12.96 -6.75 -16.10
C ALA A 451 -13.67 -7.76 -15.18
N ILE A 452 -13.94 -7.36 -13.93
CA ILE A 452 -14.69 -8.19 -12.97
C ILE A 452 -16.16 -8.34 -13.38
N ARG A 453 -16.77 -7.31 -13.98
CA ARG A 453 -18.13 -7.40 -14.52
C ARG A 453 -18.25 -8.47 -15.59
N ASP A 454 -17.31 -8.53 -16.53
CA ASP A 454 -17.31 -9.55 -17.59
C ASP A 454 -17.24 -10.95 -16.98
N GLU A 455 -16.44 -11.12 -15.94
CA GLU A 455 -16.36 -12.40 -15.22
C GLU A 455 -17.65 -12.77 -14.49
N VAL A 456 -18.33 -11.79 -13.88
CA VAL A 456 -19.66 -12.00 -13.25
C VAL A 456 -20.69 -12.43 -14.29
N GLU A 457 -20.72 -11.77 -15.45
CA GLU A 457 -21.64 -12.09 -16.55
C GLU A 457 -21.36 -13.50 -17.10
N ASP A 458 -20.09 -13.88 -17.26
CA ASP A 458 -19.71 -15.24 -17.70
C ASP A 458 -20.05 -16.32 -16.67
N LEU A 459 -19.90 -16.05 -15.37
CA LEU A 459 -20.34 -16.94 -14.29
C LEU A 459 -21.85 -17.16 -14.34
N GLU A 460 -22.63 -16.09 -14.47
CA GLU A 460 -24.10 -16.16 -14.60
C GLU A 460 -24.51 -16.98 -15.83
N ASN A 461 -23.90 -16.70 -17.00
CA ASN A 461 -24.15 -17.41 -18.25
C ASN A 461 -23.76 -18.90 -18.21
N ASN A 462 -22.87 -19.28 -17.29
CA ASN A 462 -22.47 -20.67 -17.05
C ASN A 462 -23.19 -21.32 -15.87
N GLY A 463 -24.31 -20.75 -15.42
CA GLY A 463 -25.20 -21.37 -14.45
C GLY A 463 -24.83 -21.13 -12.99
N ILE A 464 -23.85 -20.28 -12.70
CA ILE A 464 -23.48 -19.90 -11.33
C ILE A 464 -24.40 -18.80 -10.85
N LYS A 465 -25.37 -19.17 -10.00
CA LYS A 465 -26.49 -18.28 -9.60
C LYS A 465 -26.19 -17.44 -8.36
N MET A 466 -25.17 -17.79 -7.60
CA MET A 466 -24.75 -17.05 -6.41
C MET A 466 -23.29 -16.68 -6.56
N ILE A 467 -22.99 -15.39 -6.52
CA ILE A 467 -21.63 -14.87 -6.75
C ILE A 467 -21.31 -13.93 -5.59
N GLN A 468 -20.16 -14.13 -4.96
CA GLN A 468 -19.61 -13.21 -3.96
C GLN A 468 -18.32 -12.60 -4.51
N ILE A 469 -18.15 -11.30 -4.23
CA ILE A 469 -17.13 -10.40 -4.78
C ILE A 469 -16.41 -9.71 -3.63
#